data_AF-A0A5C8FNH8-F1
#
_entry.id   AF-A0A5C8FNH8-F1
#
_cell.length_a   1.000
_cell.length_b   1.000
_cell.length_c   1.000
_cell.angle_alpha   90.00
_cell.angle_beta   90.00
_cell.angle_gamma   90.00
#
_symmetry.space_group_name_H-M   'P 1'
#
loop_
_entity.id
_entity.type
_entity.pdbx_description
1 polymer ?
#
loop_
_entity_poly.entity_id
_entity_poly.type
_entity_poly.pdbx_seq_one_letter_code
_entity_poly.pdbx_strand_id
1 'polypeptide(L)'
;MPEDKQIDLLKSLIENRHEIYERLAPRVNIVDILGNTYYEVQNSKLLYYIFNTHFKYYDKEINFAKDFSLYIVGNEYKDKIKNAKFENVYREFQTKDGRRIDILIVFDKFEIIIENKINAGEQESQLEDYYKDRYNNGKEIFLVYLTRWKYEASEYSISKETKEELKDKIYYLSHGDMAKWIENDILNKYEFLKFDKKYQSIYSALIQIRDNEKTITNLNEENNMEKEEIKKFFEREDNNYFETLLNKDETIKDSFDKLNKFYELLENAQRVIIDKKFELISGNIKYSSKVSEFIKKVQSDKGEDYMKGALLYNEEGIKGQFNGIWSRNILISIIGYLDLCITLEQNIYIVDYHLFINIIANNNIANKLREEPIKTEIGKILGKDSNKYKEDEDRGYIYTLYIDIEKDKPKEIGQKIIDLYNLLKEKITQ
;
A
#
# COMPACT_ATOMS: atom_id res chain seq x y z
N MET A 1 -31.38 -2.53 27.16
CA MET A 1 -30.34 -1.82 27.93
C MET A 1 -30.81 -0.39 28.12
N PRO A 2 -30.67 0.24 29.30
CA PRO A 2 -30.94 1.67 29.47
C PRO A 2 -30.02 2.49 28.53
N GLU A 3 -30.53 3.55 27.92
CA GLU A 3 -29.79 4.42 26.98
C GLU A 3 -28.46 4.92 27.57
N ASP A 4 -28.41 5.15 28.90
CA ASP A 4 -27.19 5.56 29.61
C ASP A 4 -26.04 4.55 29.47
N LYS A 5 -26.33 3.24 29.50
CA LYS A 5 -25.30 2.19 29.35
C LYS A 5 -24.75 2.12 27.92
N GLN A 6 -25.52 2.55 26.92
CA GLN A 6 -25.10 2.57 25.52
C GLN A 6 -24.16 3.75 25.24
N ILE A 7 -24.44 4.90 25.85
CA ILE A 7 -23.60 6.11 25.78
C ILE A 7 -22.26 5.88 26.48
N ASP A 8 -22.27 5.21 27.64
CA ASP A 8 -21.04 4.90 28.39
C ASP A 8 -20.15 3.90 27.63
N LEU A 9 -20.73 2.96 26.89
CA LEU A 9 -20.00 2.06 25.99
C LEU A 9 -19.33 2.83 24.85
N LEU A 10 -20.03 3.77 24.22
CA LEU A 10 -19.47 4.62 23.16
C LEU A 10 -18.34 5.53 23.67
N LYS A 11 -18.50 6.13 24.86
CA LYS A 11 -17.44 6.92 25.51
C LYS A 11 -16.22 6.05 25.83
N SER A 12 -16.45 4.87 26.41
CA SER A 12 -15.42 3.88 26.70
C SER A 12 -14.65 3.46 25.43
N LEU A 13 -15.33 3.23 24.31
CA LEU A 13 -14.69 2.91 23.03
C LEU A 13 -13.80 4.05 22.50
N ILE A 14 -14.21 5.30 22.67
CA ILE A 14 -13.44 6.48 22.22
C ILE A 14 -12.27 6.77 23.15
N GLU A 15 -12.49 6.72 24.47
CA GLU A 15 -11.49 7.02 25.51
C GLU A 15 -10.41 5.93 25.58
N ASN A 16 -10.79 4.66 25.42
CA ASN A 16 -9.85 3.53 25.48
C ASN A 16 -9.17 3.23 24.14
N ARG A 17 -9.40 4.04 23.09
CA ARG A 17 -8.64 3.93 21.84
C ARG A 17 -7.14 4.09 22.10
N HIS A 18 -6.77 5.02 22.99
CA HIS A 18 -5.38 5.19 23.41
C HIS A 18 -4.85 3.94 24.12
N GLU A 19 -5.64 3.31 24.99
CA GLU A 19 -5.24 2.06 25.66
C GLU A 19 -5.04 0.91 24.66
N ILE A 20 -5.86 0.81 23.62
CA ILE A 20 -5.69 -0.16 22.53
C ILE A 20 -4.37 0.10 21.79
N TYR A 21 -4.10 1.35 21.40
CA TYR A 21 -2.86 1.70 20.71
C TYR A 21 -1.61 1.58 21.60
N GLU A 22 -1.71 1.82 22.91
CA GLU A 22 -0.61 1.63 23.87
C GLU A 22 -0.26 0.15 24.07
N ARG A 23 -1.23 -0.76 23.92
CA ARG A 23 -1.01 -2.21 23.97
C ARG A 23 -0.37 -2.76 22.69
N LEU A 24 -0.54 -2.07 21.56
CA LEU A 24 0.16 -2.42 20.33
C LEU A 24 1.63 -2.02 20.45
N ALA A 25 2.53 -3.00 20.47
CA ALA A 25 3.95 -2.71 20.43
C ALA A 25 4.27 -1.89 19.16
N PRO A 26 4.97 -0.74 19.28
CA PRO A 26 5.34 0.06 18.12
C PRO A 26 6.10 -0.80 17.11
N ARG A 27 5.58 -0.92 15.90
CA ARG A 27 6.28 -1.60 14.81
C ARG A 27 7.17 -0.58 14.10
N VAL A 28 8.48 -0.79 14.20
CA VAL A 28 9.47 0.01 13.48
C VAL A 28 10.16 -0.92 12.50
N ASN A 29 9.90 -0.71 11.21
CA ASN A 29 10.61 -1.40 10.13
C ASN A 29 11.38 -0.37 9.29
N ILE A 30 12.71 -0.47 9.28
CA ILE A 30 13.56 0.48 8.57
C ILE A 30 13.39 0.41 7.06
N VAL A 31 13.03 -0.76 6.51
CA VAL A 31 12.79 -0.92 5.07
C VAL A 31 11.56 -0.12 4.66
N ASP A 32 10.53 -0.17 5.50
CA ASP A 32 9.27 0.55 5.30
C ASP A 32 9.43 2.05 5.48
N ILE A 33 10.14 2.48 6.52
CA ILE A 33 10.46 3.90 6.76
C ILE A 33 11.21 4.52 5.58
N LEU A 34 12.10 3.75 4.95
CA LEU A 34 12.86 4.19 3.79
C LEU A 34 12.08 4.07 2.46
N GLY A 35 10.81 3.66 2.50
CA GLY A 35 9.94 3.54 1.34
C GLY A 35 10.33 2.41 0.38
N ASN A 36 11.05 1.39 0.85
CA ASN A 36 11.60 0.33 0.00
C ASN A 36 10.81 -0.98 0.00
N THR A 37 9.74 -1.07 0.78
CA THR A 37 8.95 -2.30 1.01
C THR A 37 8.55 -3.01 -0.27
N TYR A 38 8.10 -2.26 -1.28
CA TYR A 38 7.51 -2.85 -2.49
C TYR A 38 8.42 -2.79 -3.74
N TYR A 39 9.70 -2.49 -3.57
CA TYR A 39 10.66 -2.51 -4.69
C TYR A 39 11.36 -3.87 -4.78
N GLU A 40 11.06 -4.62 -5.84
CA GLU A 40 11.60 -5.98 -6.09
C GLU A 40 13.12 -6.04 -6.00
N VAL A 41 13.82 -5.11 -6.65
CA VAL A 41 15.30 -5.07 -6.63
C VAL A 41 15.86 -4.87 -5.22
N GLN A 42 15.21 -4.05 -4.39
CA GLN A 42 15.64 -3.82 -3.01
C GLN A 42 15.30 -5.01 -2.12
N ASN A 43 14.13 -5.61 -2.32
CA ASN A 43 13.75 -6.84 -1.62
C ASN A 43 14.70 -8.00 -1.96
N SER A 44 15.01 -8.22 -3.24
CA SER A 44 15.99 -9.22 -3.68
C SER A 44 17.39 -8.96 -3.09
N LYS A 45 17.75 -7.70 -2.83
CA LYS A 45 18.98 -7.35 -2.10
C LYS A 45 18.96 -7.81 -0.64
N LEU A 46 17.83 -7.65 0.06
CA LEU A 46 17.67 -8.11 1.43
C LEU A 46 17.76 -9.64 1.50
N LEU A 47 17.02 -10.33 0.63
CA LEU A 47 17.03 -11.79 0.55
C LEU A 47 18.42 -12.33 0.18
N TYR A 48 19.12 -11.68 -0.75
CA TYR A 48 20.52 -12.01 -1.08
C TYR A 48 21.41 -12.04 0.16
N TYR A 49 21.34 -11.03 1.03
CA TYR A 49 22.18 -11.00 2.24
C TYR A 49 21.81 -12.10 3.24
N ILE A 50 20.53 -12.48 3.33
CA ILE A 50 20.12 -13.64 4.13
C ILE A 50 20.74 -14.91 3.56
N PHE A 51 20.56 -15.19 2.27
CA PHE A 51 21.06 -16.42 1.66
C PHE A 51 22.59 -16.49 1.66
N ASN A 52 23.28 -15.35 1.54
CA ASN A 52 24.73 -15.28 1.61
C ASN A 52 25.28 -15.39 3.06
N THR A 53 24.42 -15.51 4.07
CA THR A 53 24.85 -15.67 5.46
C THR A 53 25.23 -17.12 5.75
N HIS A 54 26.53 -17.34 5.91
CA HIS A 54 27.10 -18.61 6.34
C HIS A 54 28.21 -18.40 7.38
N PHE A 55 28.22 -19.16 8.46
CA PHE A 55 29.23 -19.03 9.52
C PHE A 55 29.32 -20.29 10.38
N LYS A 56 30.34 -20.36 11.25
CA LYS A 56 30.48 -21.42 12.25
C LYS A 56 30.00 -20.94 13.62
N TYR A 57 29.25 -21.79 14.31
CA TYR A 57 28.88 -21.63 15.71
C TYR A 57 29.31 -22.90 16.46
N TYR A 58 30.40 -22.79 17.22
CA TYR A 58 31.19 -23.93 17.70
C TYR A 58 31.56 -24.84 16.50
N ASP A 59 31.26 -26.14 16.59
CA ASP A 59 31.56 -27.12 15.55
C ASP A 59 30.44 -27.27 14.49
N LYS A 60 29.39 -26.43 14.57
CA LYS A 60 28.27 -26.47 13.64
C LYS A 60 28.42 -25.38 12.57
N GLU A 61 28.23 -25.78 11.32
CA GLU A 61 28.08 -24.86 10.20
C GLU A 61 26.62 -24.40 10.11
N ILE A 62 26.42 -23.09 10.07
CA ILE A 62 25.14 -22.44 9.88
C ILE A 62 25.14 -21.85 8.47
N ASN A 63 24.14 -22.18 7.66
CA ASN A 63 24.03 -21.73 6.28
C ASN A 63 22.56 -21.57 5.92
N PHE A 64 22.10 -20.32 5.84
CA PHE A 64 20.70 -20.03 5.63
C PHE A 64 20.23 -20.39 4.21
N ALA A 65 21.08 -20.31 3.19
CA ALA A 65 20.74 -20.83 1.85
C ALA A 65 20.47 -22.34 1.88
N LYS A 66 21.24 -23.10 2.67
CA LYS A 66 21.02 -24.55 2.84
C LYS A 66 19.77 -24.85 3.65
N ASP A 67 19.50 -24.07 4.69
CA ASP A 67 18.25 -24.17 5.46
C ASP A 67 17.03 -23.86 4.60
N PHE A 68 17.10 -22.82 3.75
CA PHE A 68 16.07 -22.50 2.77
C PHE A 68 15.86 -23.63 1.77
N SER A 69 16.95 -24.18 1.24
CA SER A 69 16.89 -25.33 0.32
C SER A 69 16.12 -26.48 0.95
N LEU A 70 16.42 -26.84 2.21
CA LEU A 70 15.72 -27.90 2.94
C LEU A 70 14.26 -27.60 3.27
N TYR A 71 13.91 -26.32 3.40
CA TYR A 71 12.54 -25.85 3.65
C TYR A 71 11.65 -26.03 2.41
N ILE A 72 12.15 -25.68 1.22
CA ILE A 72 11.33 -25.71 0.00
C ILE A 72 11.24 -27.09 -0.65
N VAL A 73 12.29 -27.91 -0.55
CA VAL A 73 12.36 -29.15 -1.35
C VAL A 73 11.62 -30.34 -0.72
N GLY A 74 11.05 -31.16 -1.59
CA GLY A 74 10.45 -32.45 -1.24
C GLY A 74 11.46 -33.42 -0.58
N ASN A 75 10.92 -34.40 0.17
CA ASN A 75 11.73 -35.39 0.90
C ASN A 75 12.73 -36.14 0.01
N GLU A 76 12.40 -36.35 -1.27
CA GLU A 76 13.24 -37.06 -2.23
C GLU A 76 14.60 -36.39 -2.49
N TYR A 77 14.70 -35.06 -2.39
CA TYR A 77 15.93 -34.30 -2.65
C TYR A 77 16.69 -33.93 -1.36
N LYS A 78 16.12 -34.18 -0.18
CA LYS A 78 16.71 -33.74 1.10
C LYS A 78 18.12 -34.26 1.34
N ASP A 79 18.39 -35.52 1.01
CA ASP A 79 19.73 -36.09 1.22
C ASP A 79 20.76 -35.54 0.24
N LYS A 80 20.35 -35.23 -1.00
CA LYS A 80 21.21 -34.54 -1.97
C LYS A 80 21.59 -33.15 -1.45
N ILE A 81 20.63 -32.42 -0.88
CA ILE A 81 20.82 -31.06 -0.36
C ILE A 81 21.65 -31.06 0.93
N LYS A 82 21.38 -31.97 1.87
CA LYS A 82 22.19 -32.13 3.09
C LYS A 82 23.66 -32.39 2.78
N ASN A 83 23.95 -33.15 1.74
CA ASN A 83 25.31 -33.51 1.35
C ASN A 83 25.95 -32.56 0.32
N ALA A 84 25.26 -31.50 -0.06
CA ALA A 84 25.79 -30.51 -0.99
C ALA A 84 26.67 -29.49 -0.26
N LYS A 85 27.71 -29.05 -0.96
CA LYS A 85 28.61 -27.98 -0.53
C LYS A 85 28.15 -26.66 -1.13
N PHE A 86 27.97 -25.67 -0.27
CA PHE A 86 27.64 -24.31 -0.67
C PHE A 86 28.79 -23.69 -1.46
N GLU A 87 28.49 -23.09 -2.61
CA GLU A 87 29.48 -22.43 -3.47
C GLU A 87 29.33 -20.92 -3.39
N ASN A 88 28.17 -20.38 -3.76
CA ASN A 88 27.94 -18.93 -3.78
C ASN A 88 26.44 -18.57 -3.84
N VAL A 89 26.13 -17.30 -3.61
CA VAL A 89 24.87 -16.66 -4.00
C VAL A 89 25.18 -15.47 -4.91
N TYR A 90 24.40 -15.31 -5.97
CA TYR A 90 24.44 -14.16 -6.88
C TYR A 90 23.12 -13.42 -6.83
N ARG A 91 23.18 -12.12 -7.11
CA ARG A 91 22.02 -11.25 -7.29
C ARG A 91 22.14 -10.57 -8.65
N GLU A 92 21.02 -10.42 -9.35
CA GLU A 92 20.99 -9.89 -10.73
C GLU A 92 21.97 -10.63 -11.64
N PHE A 93 22.00 -11.97 -11.55
CA PHE A 93 22.92 -12.80 -12.33
C PHE A 93 22.54 -12.74 -13.81
N GLN A 94 23.48 -12.32 -14.65
CA GLN A 94 23.26 -12.18 -16.07
C GLN A 94 23.39 -13.53 -16.78
N THR A 95 22.35 -13.96 -17.48
CA THR A 95 22.38 -15.12 -18.37
C THR A 95 23.20 -14.83 -19.63
N LYS A 96 23.52 -15.86 -20.42
CA LYS A 96 24.28 -15.69 -21.67
C LYS A 96 23.58 -14.75 -22.66
N ASP A 97 22.25 -14.76 -22.68
CA ASP A 97 21.43 -13.95 -23.56
C ASP A 97 21.06 -12.59 -22.96
N GLY A 98 21.65 -12.23 -21.81
CA GLY A 98 21.54 -10.90 -21.22
C GLY A 98 20.34 -10.69 -20.30
N ARG A 99 19.51 -11.72 -20.04
CA ARG A 99 18.47 -11.67 -19.00
C ARG A 99 19.11 -11.68 -17.61
N ARG A 100 18.38 -11.23 -16.60
CA ARG A 100 18.88 -11.10 -15.22
C ARG A 100 18.03 -11.93 -14.26
N ILE A 101 18.61 -13.00 -13.72
CA ILE A 101 18.03 -13.77 -12.63
C ILE A 101 18.14 -12.95 -11.34
N ASP A 102 17.04 -12.74 -10.64
CA ASP A 102 17.03 -11.91 -9.42
C ASP A 102 17.97 -12.46 -8.35
N ILE A 103 17.88 -13.75 -8.03
CA ILE A 103 18.79 -14.44 -7.11
C ILE A 103 19.11 -15.83 -7.64
N LEU A 104 20.40 -16.18 -7.65
CA LEU A 104 20.89 -17.52 -7.97
C LEU A 104 21.70 -18.06 -6.80
N ILE A 105 21.24 -19.16 -6.20
CA ILE A 105 21.95 -19.88 -5.14
C ILE A 105 22.64 -21.09 -5.76
N VAL A 106 23.94 -21.23 -5.53
CA VAL A 106 24.76 -22.25 -6.18
C VAL A 106 25.38 -23.19 -5.14
N PHE A 107 25.13 -24.48 -5.32
CA PHE A 107 25.80 -25.58 -4.65
C PHE A 107 26.51 -26.47 -5.68
N ASP A 108 27.42 -27.31 -5.21
CA ASP A 108 28.15 -28.27 -6.06
C ASP A 108 27.23 -29.25 -6.82
N LYS A 109 26.09 -29.62 -6.22
CA LYS A 109 25.16 -30.64 -6.73
C LYS A 109 23.85 -30.09 -7.31
N PHE A 110 23.50 -28.85 -6.99
CA PHE A 110 22.25 -28.23 -7.43
C PHE A 110 22.34 -26.71 -7.41
N GLU A 111 21.39 -26.05 -8.08
CA GLU A 111 21.20 -24.61 -8.05
C GLU A 111 19.74 -24.28 -7.77
N ILE A 112 19.49 -23.14 -7.11
CA ILE A 112 18.15 -22.58 -6.92
C ILE A 112 18.11 -21.23 -7.61
N ILE A 113 17.19 -21.08 -8.54
CA ILE A 113 16.86 -19.83 -9.23
C ILE A 113 15.64 -19.26 -8.52
N ILE A 114 15.73 -18.02 -8.03
CA ILE A 114 14.59 -17.32 -7.43
C ILE A 114 14.28 -16.11 -8.30
N GLU A 115 13.06 -16.05 -8.82
CA GLU A 115 12.50 -14.87 -9.47
C GLU A 115 11.51 -14.22 -8.51
N ASN A 116 11.70 -12.93 -8.24
CA ASN A 116 10.98 -12.18 -7.20
C ASN A 116 10.00 -11.18 -7.84
N LYS A 117 8.70 -11.41 -7.63
CA LYS A 117 7.62 -10.56 -8.15
C LYS A 117 6.75 -9.99 -7.04
N ILE A 118 6.90 -8.69 -6.83
CA ILE A 118 6.04 -7.93 -5.93
C ILE A 118 4.98 -7.18 -6.74
N ASN A 119 5.40 -6.35 -7.68
CA ASN A 119 4.53 -5.45 -8.44
C ASN A 119 4.70 -5.58 -9.95
N ALA A 120 5.81 -6.15 -10.44
CA ALA A 120 6.02 -6.37 -11.86
C ALA A 120 5.18 -7.55 -12.36
N GLY A 121 4.70 -7.41 -13.58
CA GLY A 121 4.10 -8.53 -14.32
C GLY A 121 5.14 -9.55 -14.78
N GLU A 122 4.65 -10.63 -15.34
CA GLU A 122 5.49 -11.64 -15.98
C GLU A 122 6.15 -11.11 -17.26
N GLN A 123 7.30 -11.68 -17.59
CA GLN A 123 7.99 -11.47 -18.87
C GLN A 123 7.97 -12.75 -19.69
N GLU A 124 7.94 -12.59 -21.02
CA GLU A 124 7.85 -13.71 -21.97
C GLU A 124 9.02 -14.69 -21.79
N SER A 125 8.72 -15.97 -21.63
CA SER A 125 9.67 -17.08 -21.46
C SER A 125 10.72 -16.87 -20.36
N GLN A 126 10.45 -16.02 -19.37
CA GLN A 126 11.43 -15.60 -18.35
C GLN A 126 12.02 -16.77 -17.57
N LEU A 127 11.16 -17.56 -16.92
CA LEU A 127 11.60 -18.69 -16.13
C LEU A 127 12.15 -19.83 -17.00
N GLU A 128 11.61 -19.98 -18.22
CA GLU A 128 12.10 -20.99 -19.17
C GLU A 128 13.53 -20.72 -19.65
N ASP A 129 13.85 -19.47 -19.95
CA ASP A 129 15.20 -19.07 -20.37
C ASP A 129 16.20 -19.22 -19.23
N TYR A 130 15.80 -18.92 -17.99
CA TYR A 130 16.66 -19.15 -16.84
C TYR A 130 16.97 -20.64 -16.65
N TYR A 131 15.94 -21.49 -16.74
CA TYR A 131 16.14 -22.93 -16.65
C TYR A 131 17.10 -23.42 -17.73
N LYS A 132 16.86 -23.05 -18.99
CA LYS A 132 17.69 -23.44 -20.14
C LYS A 132 19.14 -22.94 -20.05
N ASP A 133 19.37 -21.72 -19.56
CA ASP A 133 20.72 -21.17 -19.39
C ASP A 133 21.54 -21.96 -18.36
N ARG A 134 20.88 -22.36 -17.25
CA ARG A 134 21.51 -23.06 -16.13
C ARG A 134 21.60 -24.57 -16.30
N TYR A 135 20.70 -25.16 -17.09
CA TYR A 135 20.67 -26.59 -17.31
C TYR A 135 21.88 -27.06 -18.14
N ASN A 136 22.74 -27.87 -17.51
CA ASN A 136 23.98 -28.37 -18.13
C ASN A 136 24.21 -29.88 -17.94
N ASN A 137 23.17 -30.65 -17.63
CA ASN A 137 23.21 -32.08 -17.30
C ASN A 137 24.05 -32.48 -16.05
N GLY A 138 24.66 -31.54 -15.34
CA GLY A 138 25.55 -31.82 -14.20
C GLY A 138 24.96 -31.51 -12.82
N LYS A 139 24.03 -30.54 -12.73
CA LYS A 139 23.39 -30.09 -11.49
C LYS A 139 21.87 -30.15 -11.61
N GLU A 140 21.17 -30.43 -10.50
CA GLU A 140 19.72 -30.20 -10.45
C GLU A 140 19.45 -28.72 -10.43
N ILE A 141 18.40 -28.29 -11.14
CA ILE A 141 17.93 -26.91 -11.10
C ILE A 141 16.58 -26.89 -10.41
N PHE A 142 16.46 -26.08 -9.37
CA PHE A 142 15.20 -25.77 -8.72
C PHE A 142 14.79 -24.34 -9.06
N LEU A 143 13.53 -24.15 -9.40
CA LEU A 143 12.94 -22.84 -9.66
C LEU A 143 12.06 -22.44 -8.48
N VAL A 144 12.23 -21.22 -7.99
CA VAL A 144 11.35 -20.60 -7.01
C VAL A 144 10.75 -19.36 -7.64
N TYR A 145 9.43 -19.34 -7.76
CA TYR A 145 8.69 -18.16 -8.17
C TYR A 145 8.08 -17.53 -6.92
N LEU A 146 8.70 -16.47 -6.44
CA LEU A 146 8.32 -15.76 -5.22
C LEU A 146 7.40 -14.61 -5.60
N THR A 147 6.15 -14.66 -5.13
CA THR A 147 5.13 -13.64 -5.44
C THR A 147 4.49 -13.10 -4.17
N ARG A 148 3.67 -12.05 -4.26
CA ARG A 148 2.86 -11.60 -3.10
C ARG A 148 1.89 -12.67 -2.60
N TRP A 149 1.27 -13.41 -3.51
CA TRP A 149 0.09 -14.23 -3.23
C TRP A 149 0.24 -15.70 -3.64
N LYS A 150 1.46 -16.17 -3.84
CA LYS A 150 1.78 -17.56 -4.22
C LYS A 150 1.08 -17.99 -5.52
N TYR A 151 0.99 -17.11 -6.50
CA TYR A 151 0.43 -17.47 -7.80
C TYR A 151 1.41 -18.33 -8.58
N GLU A 152 0.88 -19.28 -9.35
CA GLU A 152 1.67 -20.02 -10.31
C GLU A 152 2.13 -19.09 -11.44
N ALA A 153 3.33 -19.30 -11.94
CA ALA A 153 3.79 -18.63 -13.16
C ALA A 153 2.88 -19.03 -14.32
N SER A 154 2.51 -18.12 -15.21
CA SER A 154 1.66 -18.45 -16.36
C SER A 154 2.45 -19.15 -17.48
N GLU A 155 1.75 -19.65 -18.51
CA GLU A 155 2.40 -20.19 -19.72
C GLU A 155 3.19 -19.12 -20.51
N TYR A 156 2.95 -17.84 -20.23
CA TYR A 156 3.73 -16.73 -20.80
C TYR A 156 5.17 -16.74 -20.32
N SER A 157 5.44 -17.10 -19.05
CA SER A 157 6.79 -17.10 -18.47
C SER A 157 7.51 -18.45 -18.59
N ILE A 158 6.76 -19.56 -18.60
CA ILE A 158 7.30 -20.90 -18.74
C ILE A 158 6.29 -21.85 -19.38
N SER A 159 6.71 -22.53 -20.44
CA SER A 159 5.85 -23.46 -21.17
C SER A 159 5.27 -24.56 -20.28
N LYS A 160 4.09 -25.04 -20.66
CA LYS A 160 3.42 -26.16 -19.97
C LYS A 160 4.28 -27.43 -19.94
N GLU A 161 5.01 -27.69 -21.02
CA GLU A 161 5.92 -28.84 -21.15
C GLU A 161 7.06 -28.77 -20.13
N THR A 162 7.72 -27.61 -20.03
CA THR A 162 8.80 -27.40 -19.04
C THR A 162 8.27 -27.42 -17.61
N LYS A 163 7.06 -26.89 -17.34
CA LYS A 163 6.43 -27.01 -16.01
C LYS A 163 6.22 -28.46 -15.60
N GLU A 164 5.76 -29.32 -16.51
CA GLU A 164 5.54 -30.73 -16.21
C GLU A 164 6.86 -31.47 -15.98
N GLU A 165 7.90 -31.16 -16.75
CA GLU A 165 9.27 -31.66 -16.53
C GLU A 165 9.80 -31.28 -15.14
N LEU A 166 9.47 -30.07 -14.69
CA LEU A 166 9.93 -29.48 -13.44
C LEU A 166 8.95 -29.61 -12.29
N LYS A 167 7.89 -30.43 -12.39
CA LYS A 167 6.79 -30.45 -11.40
C LYS A 167 7.24 -30.60 -9.94
N ASP A 168 8.31 -31.36 -9.69
CA ASP A 168 8.88 -31.61 -8.36
C ASP A 168 10.07 -30.68 -8.03
N LYS A 169 10.36 -29.73 -8.91
CA LYS A 169 11.51 -28.81 -8.88
C LYS A 169 11.13 -27.33 -9.05
N ILE A 170 9.88 -27.02 -9.38
CA ILE A 170 9.33 -25.66 -9.40
C ILE A 170 8.47 -25.44 -8.16
N TYR A 171 8.76 -24.37 -7.41
CA TYR A 171 8.10 -24.02 -6.17
C TYR A 171 7.53 -22.62 -6.24
N TYR A 172 6.24 -22.50 -5.99
CA TYR A 172 5.54 -21.23 -5.89
C TYR A 172 5.48 -20.83 -4.43
N LEU A 173 6.03 -19.67 -4.08
CA LEU A 173 6.05 -19.16 -2.70
C LEU A 173 5.40 -17.77 -2.63
N SER A 174 4.82 -17.46 -1.48
CA SER A 174 4.50 -16.09 -1.11
C SER A 174 5.64 -15.45 -0.30
N HIS A 175 5.72 -14.12 -0.28
CA HIS A 175 6.55 -13.42 0.71
C HIS A 175 6.14 -13.80 2.15
N GLY A 176 4.88 -14.16 2.39
CA GLY A 176 4.42 -14.66 3.69
C GLY A 176 5.04 -16.03 4.04
N ASP A 177 5.33 -16.86 3.04
CA ASP A 177 6.07 -18.10 3.23
C ASP A 177 7.55 -17.81 3.56
N MET A 178 8.16 -16.80 2.94
CA MET A 178 9.50 -16.32 3.33
C MET A 178 9.55 -15.82 4.77
N ALA A 179 8.54 -15.04 5.19
CA ALA A 179 8.42 -14.60 6.58
C ALA A 179 8.31 -15.78 7.56
N LYS A 180 7.50 -16.79 7.23
CA LYS A 180 7.36 -18.01 8.05
C LYS A 180 8.65 -18.80 8.14
N TRP A 181 9.38 -18.93 7.04
CA TRP A 181 10.67 -19.60 7.00
C TRP A 181 11.70 -18.87 7.88
N ILE A 182 11.81 -17.54 7.77
CA ILE A 182 12.71 -16.76 8.63
C ILE A 182 12.34 -16.94 10.11
N GLU A 183 11.05 -16.88 10.44
CA GLU A 183 10.57 -17.05 11.81
C GLU A 183 10.89 -18.45 12.37
N ASN A 184 10.45 -19.49 11.67
CA ASN A 184 10.42 -20.84 12.22
C ASN A 184 11.73 -21.59 12.01
N ASP A 185 12.31 -21.48 10.82
CA ASP A 185 13.46 -22.30 10.42
C ASP A 185 14.79 -21.59 10.65
N ILE A 186 14.79 -20.28 10.94
CA ILE A 186 15.98 -19.53 11.31
C ILE A 186 15.88 -19.01 12.75
N LEU A 187 14.97 -18.09 13.04
CA LEU A 187 14.92 -17.38 14.34
C LEU A 187 14.61 -18.33 15.51
N ASN A 188 13.58 -19.17 15.36
CA ASN A 188 13.18 -20.15 16.38
C ASN A 188 14.14 -21.35 16.45
N LYS A 189 14.70 -21.77 15.30
CA LYS A 189 15.69 -22.87 15.24
C LYS A 189 17.02 -22.48 15.88
N TYR A 190 17.45 -21.24 15.71
CA TYR A 190 18.74 -20.72 16.16
C TYR A 190 18.56 -19.67 17.25
N GLU A 191 17.98 -20.06 18.38
CA GLU A 191 17.72 -19.15 19.52
C GLU A 191 18.97 -18.40 20.00
N PHE A 192 20.18 -18.95 19.80
CA PHE A 192 21.43 -18.27 20.15
C PHE A 192 21.60 -16.91 19.44
N LEU A 193 21.00 -16.71 18.25
CA LEU A 193 21.00 -15.43 17.55
C LEU A 193 20.40 -14.32 18.41
N LYS A 194 19.38 -14.64 19.21
CA LYS A 194 18.66 -13.69 20.06
C LYS A 194 19.44 -13.29 21.31
N PHE A 195 20.28 -14.17 21.85
CA PHE A 195 20.88 -13.98 23.18
C PHE A 195 22.38 -13.70 23.14
N ASP A 196 23.10 -14.21 22.14
CA ASP A 196 24.53 -13.94 22.00
C ASP A 196 24.74 -12.58 21.33
N LYS A 197 25.42 -11.67 22.06
CA LYS A 197 25.73 -10.31 21.61
C LYS A 197 26.44 -10.28 20.25
N LYS A 198 27.24 -11.30 19.94
CA LYS A 198 27.98 -11.41 18.67
C LYS A 198 27.06 -11.48 17.46
N TYR A 199 25.87 -12.05 17.60
CA TYR A 199 24.94 -12.31 16.49
C TYR A 199 23.74 -11.37 16.44
N GLN A 200 23.69 -10.38 17.35
CA GLN A 200 22.57 -9.44 17.45
C GLN A 200 22.29 -8.69 16.15
N SER A 201 23.32 -8.28 15.41
CA SER A 201 23.11 -7.59 14.12
C SER A 201 22.39 -8.49 13.11
N ILE A 202 22.69 -9.79 13.08
CA ILE A 202 22.00 -10.76 12.21
C ILE A 202 20.57 -10.95 12.71
N TYR A 203 20.38 -11.13 14.03
CA TYR A 203 19.05 -11.27 14.62
C TYR A 203 18.15 -10.07 14.30
N SER A 204 18.63 -8.84 14.54
CA SER A 204 17.89 -7.63 14.21
C SER A 204 17.59 -7.53 12.72
N ALA A 205 18.53 -7.85 11.83
CA ALA A 205 18.30 -7.84 10.39
C ALA A 205 17.22 -8.86 9.97
N LEU A 206 17.26 -10.08 10.51
CA LEU A 206 16.26 -11.11 10.24
C LEU A 206 14.85 -10.69 10.70
N ILE A 207 14.72 -10.03 11.85
CA ILE A 207 13.44 -9.47 12.33
C ILE A 207 12.92 -8.42 11.33
N GLN A 208 13.77 -7.49 10.90
CA GLN A 208 13.38 -6.44 9.95
C GLN A 208 12.98 -7.02 8.59
N ILE A 209 13.72 -8.01 8.09
CA ILE A 209 13.40 -8.63 6.79
C ILE A 209 12.12 -9.46 6.91
N ARG A 210 11.97 -10.30 7.94
CA ARG A 210 10.75 -11.06 8.21
C ARG A 210 9.52 -10.17 8.24
N ASP A 211 9.57 -9.06 8.96
CA ASP A 211 8.42 -8.15 9.06
C ASP A 211 8.17 -7.42 7.74
N ASN A 212 9.21 -7.11 6.96
CA ASN A 212 9.04 -6.60 5.59
C ASN A 212 8.34 -7.62 4.68
N GLU A 213 8.74 -8.89 4.72
CA GLU A 213 8.11 -9.97 3.96
C GLU A 213 6.61 -10.15 4.33
N LYS A 214 6.27 -9.99 5.61
CA LYS A 214 4.87 -9.95 6.08
C LYS A 214 4.11 -8.78 5.48
N THR A 215 4.68 -7.57 5.53
CA THR A 215 4.05 -6.36 4.98
C THR A 215 3.80 -6.48 3.47
N ILE A 216 4.75 -7.02 2.70
CA ILE A 216 4.58 -7.25 1.25
C ILE A 216 3.34 -8.11 0.97
N THR A 217 3.15 -9.16 1.76
CA THR A 217 2.05 -10.11 1.61
C THR A 217 0.76 -9.62 2.22
N ASN A 218 0.79 -8.79 3.25
CA ASN A 218 -0.41 -8.47 4.01
C ASN A 218 -0.41 -7.01 4.43
N LEU A 219 -0.87 -6.16 3.50
CA LEU A 219 -1.09 -4.71 3.70
C LEU A 219 -1.99 -4.38 4.91
N ASN A 220 -2.73 -5.38 5.41
CA ASN A 220 -3.73 -5.23 6.46
C ASN A 220 -3.29 -5.82 7.80
N GLU A 221 -2.03 -6.21 8.02
CA GLU A 221 -1.62 -6.73 9.34
C GLU A 221 -1.95 -5.76 10.48
N GLU A 222 -1.76 -4.46 10.27
CA GLU A 222 -2.16 -3.43 11.23
C GLU A 222 -3.68 -3.42 11.44
N ASN A 223 -4.45 -3.38 10.35
CA ASN A 223 -5.92 -3.48 10.40
C ASN A 223 -6.41 -4.76 11.11
N ASN A 224 -5.67 -5.87 11.00
CA ASN A 224 -6.01 -7.14 11.64
C ASN A 224 -5.63 -7.14 13.12
N MET A 225 -4.50 -6.55 13.51
CA MET A 225 -4.16 -6.37 14.93
C MET A 225 -5.16 -5.45 15.63
N GLU A 226 -5.53 -4.34 14.99
CA GLU A 226 -6.56 -3.45 15.51
C GLU A 226 -7.89 -4.19 15.68
N LYS A 227 -8.32 -4.99 14.67
CA LYS A 227 -9.52 -5.84 14.77
C LYS A 227 -9.45 -6.82 15.94
N GLU A 228 -8.31 -7.49 16.15
CA GLU A 228 -8.15 -8.45 17.25
C GLU A 228 -8.16 -7.75 18.62
N GLU A 229 -7.53 -6.59 18.76
CA GLU A 229 -7.60 -5.82 20.02
C GLU A 229 -9.01 -5.26 20.27
N ILE A 230 -9.71 -4.79 19.23
CA ILE A 230 -11.14 -4.42 19.31
C ILE A 230 -11.97 -5.63 19.76
N LYS A 231 -11.75 -6.81 19.16
CA LYS A 231 -12.44 -8.04 19.55
C LYS A 231 -12.18 -8.39 21.02
N LYS A 232 -10.91 -8.41 21.45
CA LYS A 232 -10.55 -8.65 22.85
C LYS A 232 -11.19 -7.64 23.80
N PHE A 233 -11.31 -6.38 23.40
CA PHE A 233 -12.00 -5.36 24.18
C PHE A 233 -13.49 -5.72 24.37
N PHE A 234 -14.18 -6.16 23.32
CA PHE A 234 -15.58 -6.60 23.41
C PHE A 234 -15.77 -7.90 24.21
N GLU A 235 -14.78 -8.79 24.19
CA GLU A 235 -14.79 -10.11 24.85
C GLU A 235 -14.14 -10.10 26.25
N ARG A 236 -13.62 -8.96 26.72
CA ARG A 236 -12.88 -8.87 28.00
C ARG A 236 -13.77 -9.26 29.18
N GLU A 237 -13.28 -10.08 30.11
CA GLU A 237 -14.09 -10.64 31.21
C GLU A 237 -14.74 -9.58 32.13
N ASP A 238 -14.12 -8.41 32.28
CA ASP A 238 -14.62 -7.29 33.08
C ASP A 238 -15.78 -6.53 32.42
N ASN A 239 -15.91 -6.61 31.09
CA ASN A 239 -16.88 -5.86 30.30
C ASN A 239 -17.88 -6.73 29.52
N ASN A 240 -17.47 -7.96 29.16
CA ASN A 240 -18.11 -8.96 28.31
C ASN A 240 -19.39 -8.48 27.59
N TYR A 241 -19.18 -7.56 26.66
CA TYR A 241 -20.28 -6.84 26.03
C TYR A 241 -21.12 -7.80 25.19
N PHE A 242 -20.50 -8.79 24.54
CA PHE A 242 -21.25 -9.79 23.77
C PHE A 242 -22.10 -10.71 24.64
N GLU A 243 -21.61 -11.18 25.79
CA GLU A 243 -22.45 -11.98 26.71
C GLU A 243 -23.55 -11.13 27.37
N THR A 244 -23.31 -9.83 27.53
CA THR A 244 -24.33 -8.88 28.00
C THR A 244 -25.39 -8.57 26.92
N LEU A 245 -24.98 -8.49 25.65
CA LEU A 245 -25.86 -8.23 24.51
C LEU A 245 -26.66 -9.48 24.10
N LEU A 246 -26.03 -10.65 24.15
CA LEU A 246 -26.55 -11.92 23.64
C LEU A 246 -26.72 -12.91 24.78
N ASN A 247 -27.96 -13.31 25.08
CA ASN A 247 -28.22 -14.39 26.04
C ASN A 247 -28.05 -15.76 25.36
N LYS A 248 -27.45 -16.73 26.05
CA LYS A 248 -27.24 -18.10 25.53
C LYS A 248 -28.55 -18.84 25.24
N ASP A 249 -29.65 -18.43 25.88
CA ASP A 249 -30.98 -19.02 25.70
C ASP A 249 -31.86 -18.29 24.66
N GLU A 250 -31.34 -17.24 24.01
CA GLU A 250 -32.09 -16.48 23.01
C GLU A 250 -32.13 -17.15 21.63
N THR A 251 -33.21 -16.90 20.88
CA THR A 251 -33.29 -17.40 19.51
C THR A 251 -32.27 -16.70 18.62
N ILE A 252 -31.88 -17.35 17.52
CA ILE A 252 -31.00 -16.75 16.50
C ILE A 252 -31.58 -15.42 16.02
N LYS A 253 -32.90 -15.37 15.78
CA LYS A 253 -33.57 -14.16 15.30
C LYS A 253 -33.42 -13.00 16.29
N ASP A 254 -33.68 -13.24 17.58
CA ASP A 254 -33.58 -12.20 18.61
C ASP A 254 -32.13 -11.70 18.77
N SER A 255 -31.16 -12.60 18.66
CA SER A 255 -29.73 -12.27 18.67
C SER A 255 -29.35 -11.36 17.49
N PHE A 256 -29.81 -11.69 16.27
CA PHE A 256 -29.60 -10.86 15.08
C PHE A 256 -30.26 -9.49 15.21
N ASP A 257 -31.51 -9.43 15.70
CA ASP A 257 -32.23 -8.17 15.88
C ASP A 257 -31.52 -7.24 16.87
N LYS A 258 -30.93 -7.78 17.95
CA LYS A 258 -30.12 -7.00 18.89
C LYS A 258 -28.80 -6.52 18.29
N LEU A 259 -28.09 -7.38 17.55
CA LEU A 259 -26.86 -6.99 16.85
C LEU A 259 -27.12 -5.90 15.82
N ASN A 260 -28.22 -5.99 15.07
CA ASN A 260 -28.62 -4.97 14.12
C ASN A 260 -28.92 -3.63 14.80
N LYS A 261 -29.63 -3.62 15.93
CA LYS A 261 -29.86 -2.40 16.72
C LYS A 261 -28.57 -1.80 17.26
N PHE A 262 -27.63 -2.64 17.69
CA PHE A 262 -26.32 -2.18 18.16
C PHE A 262 -25.49 -1.58 17.01
N TYR A 263 -25.50 -2.24 15.84
CA TYR A 263 -24.90 -1.72 14.63
C TYR A 263 -25.50 -0.38 14.22
N GLU A 264 -26.83 -0.25 14.20
CA GLU A 264 -27.54 0.99 13.91
C GLU A 264 -27.15 2.11 14.89
N LEU A 265 -27.02 1.80 16.18
CA LEU A 265 -26.56 2.76 17.18
C LEU A 265 -25.13 3.25 16.86
N LEU A 266 -24.21 2.37 16.47
CA LEU A 266 -22.86 2.74 16.08
C LEU A 266 -22.85 3.59 14.81
N GLU A 267 -23.67 3.26 13.80
CA GLU A 267 -23.85 4.10 12.60
C GLU A 267 -24.40 5.48 12.95
N ASN A 268 -25.39 5.55 13.85
CA ASN A 268 -25.95 6.82 14.31
C ASN A 268 -24.91 7.66 15.06
N ALA A 269 -24.10 7.05 15.93
CA ALA A 269 -23.00 7.73 16.58
C ALA A 269 -21.96 8.25 15.57
N GLN A 270 -21.63 7.45 14.56
CA GLN A 270 -20.76 7.86 13.45
C GLN A 270 -21.33 9.09 12.72
N ARG A 271 -22.63 9.10 12.42
CA ARG A 271 -23.30 10.24 11.77
C ARG A 271 -23.21 11.51 12.60
N VAL A 272 -23.49 11.45 13.90
CA VAL A 272 -23.38 12.60 14.81
C VAL A 272 -21.95 13.17 14.82
N ILE A 273 -20.93 12.30 14.83
CA ILE A 273 -19.53 12.71 14.77
C ILE A 273 -19.20 13.36 13.42
N ILE A 274 -19.70 12.80 12.31
CA ILE A 274 -19.53 13.35 10.97
C ILE A 274 -20.19 14.73 10.86
N ASP A 275 -21.41 14.90 11.39
CA ASP A 275 -22.10 16.19 11.42
C ASP A 275 -21.28 17.23 12.19
N LYS A 276 -20.68 16.83 13.31
CA LYS A 276 -19.78 17.71 14.06
C LYS A 276 -18.53 18.09 13.26
N LYS A 277 -17.94 17.16 12.51
CA LYS A 277 -16.85 17.47 11.58
C LYS A 277 -17.30 18.48 10.53
N PHE A 278 -18.49 18.32 9.95
CA PHE A 278 -19.04 19.26 8.97
C PHE A 278 -19.26 20.66 9.54
N GLU A 279 -19.69 20.79 10.79
CA GLU A 279 -19.79 22.10 11.46
C GLU A 279 -18.44 22.81 11.48
N LEU A 280 -17.36 22.11 11.85
CA LEU A 280 -16.01 22.66 11.93
C LEU A 280 -15.48 23.17 10.58
N ILE A 281 -15.87 22.52 9.49
CA ILE A 281 -15.44 22.89 8.13
C ILE A 281 -16.52 23.61 7.32
N SER A 282 -17.62 24.01 7.94
CA SER A 282 -18.76 24.63 7.25
C SER A 282 -18.37 25.91 6.51
N GLY A 283 -17.40 26.67 7.02
CA GLY A 283 -16.82 27.82 6.33
C GLY A 283 -16.19 27.47 4.99
N ASN A 284 -15.44 26.36 4.93
CA ASN A 284 -14.79 25.86 3.71
C ASN A 284 -15.82 25.36 2.68
N ILE A 285 -16.88 24.69 3.14
CA ILE A 285 -17.97 24.22 2.29
C ILE A 285 -18.70 25.40 1.65
N LYS A 286 -19.07 26.40 2.46
CA LYS A 286 -19.69 27.66 1.99
C LYS A 286 -18.77 28.41 1.03
N TYR A 287 -17.48 28.46 1.32
CA TYR A 287 -16.48 29.07 0.44
C TYR A 287 -16.48 28.40 -0.93
N SER A 288 -16.39 27.07 -0.97
CA SER A 288 -16.38 26.28 -2.21
C SER A 288 -17.67 26.44 -2.99
N SER A 289 -18.83 26.49 -2.31
CA SER A 289 -20.13 26.75 -2.96
C SER A 289 -20.13 28.11 -3.68
N LYS A 290 -19.56 29.15 -3.07
CA LYS A 290 -19.42 30.48 -3.72
C LYS A 290 -18.48 30.46 -4.93
N VAL A 291 -17.41 29.65 -4.89
CA VAL A 291 -16.53 29.42 -6.06
C VAL A 291 -17.33 28.75 -7.19
N SER A 292 -18.09 27.70 -6.87
CA SER A 292 -18.96 26.99 -7.81
C SER A 292 -19.99 27.93 -8.45
N GLU A 293 -20.66 28.79 -7.66
CA GLU A 293 -21.62 29.78 -8.17
C GLU A 293 -20.97 30.76 -9.15
N PHE A 294 -19.76 31.24 -8.85
CA PHE A 294 -19.02 32.14 -9.73
C PHE A 294 -18.70 31.45 -11.08
N ILE A 295 -18.20 30.22 -11.05
CA ILE A 295 -17.88 29.46 -12.26
C ILE A 295 -19.16 29.15 -13.08
N LYS A 296 -20.26 28.76 -12.41
CA LYS A 296 -21.56 28.53 -13.07
C LYS A 296 -22.04 29.77 -13.82
N LYS A 297 -21.89 30.95 -13.22
CA LYS A 297 -22.25 32.21 -13.88
C LYS A 297 -21.42 32.44 -15.15
N VAL A 298 -20.10 32.25 -15.08
CA VAL A 298 -19.22 32.39 -16.26
C VAL A 298 -19.55 31.36 -17.33
N GLN A 299 -19.92 30.14 -16.94
CA GLN A 299 -20.38 29.10 -17.86
C GLN A 299 -21.65 29.53 -18.60
N SER A 300 -22.65 30.05 -17.87
CA SER A 300 -23.87 30.58 -18.48
C SER A 300 -23.60 31.72 -19.46
N ASP A 301 -22.66 32.62 -19.12
CA ASP A 301 -22.30 33.77 -19.97
C ASP A 301 -21.54 33.35 -21.26
N LYS A 302 -20.79 32.25 -21.23
CA LYS A 302 -19.97 31.76 -22.37
C LYS A 302 -20.66 30.70 -23.25
N GLY A 303 -21.83 30.21 -22.85
CA GLY A 303 -22.64 29.23 -23.60
C GLY A 303 -22.51 27.78 -23.11
N GLU A 304 -23.47 26.95 -23.51
CA GLU A 304 -23.71 25.60 -22.93
C GLU A 304 -22.54 24.61 -23.07
N ASP A 305 -21.70 24.76 -24.10
CA ASP A 305 -20.56 23.87 -24.32
C ASP A 305 -19.28 24.28 -23.55
N TYR A 306 -19.25 25.48 -22.96
CA TYR A 306 -18.12 25.90 -22.14
C TYR A 306 -18.05 25.05 -20.87
N MET A 307 -16.92 24.37 -20.61
CA MET A 307 -16.75 23.45 -19.46
C MET A 307 -17.84 22.38 -19.34
N LYS A 308 -18.34 21.88 -20.48
CA LYS A 308 -19.36 20.82 -20.51
C LYS A 308 -18.91 19.59 -19.70
N GLY A 309 -19.77 19.12 -18.82
CA GLY A 309 -19.48 17.98 -17.93
C GLY A 309 -18.75 18.34 -16.63
N ALA A 310 -18.51 19.63 -16.35
CA ALA A 310 -17.99 20.06 -15.06
C ALA A 310 -18.95 19.67 -13.91
N LEU A 311 -18.40 19.08 -12.85
CA LEU A 311 -19.12 18.75 -11.62
C LEU A 311 -18.89 19.86 -10.61
N LEU A 312 -19.92 20.65 -10.37
CA LEU A 312 -19.90 21.83 -9.49
C LEU A 312 -20.91 21.62 -8.34
N TYR A 313 -20.45 20.99 -7.26
CA TYR A 313 -21.31 20.61 -6.15
C TYR A 313 -21.75 21.83 -5.32
N ASN A 314 -23.00 21.79 -4.85
CA ASN A 314 -23.52 22.69 -3.82
C ASN A 314 -23.16 22.16 -2.43
N GLU A 315 -23.54 22.86 -1.35
CA GLU A 315 -23.19 22.45 0.01
C GLU A 315 -23.61 21.02 0.36
N GLU A 316 -24.82 20.59 -0.02
CA GLU A 316 -25.31 19.22 0.21
C GLU A 316 -24.53 18.19 -0.61
N GLY A 317 -24.24 18.49 -1.87
CA GLY A 317 -23.42 17.65 -2.72
C GLY A 317 -22.02 17.47 -2.16
N ILE A 318 -21.39 18.57 -1.70
CA ILE A 318 -20.06 18.54 -1.07
C ILE A 318 -20.08 17.66 0.18
N LYS A 319 -21.10 17.78 1.04
CA LYS A 319 -21.28 16.91 2.22
C LYS A 319 -21.40 15.43 1.83
N GLY A 320 -22.19 15.13 0.80
CA GLY A 320 -22.37 13.78 0.30
C GLY A 320 -21.12 13.17 -0.35
N GLN A 321 -20.17 13.99 -0.79
CA GLN A 321 -18.89 13.53 -1.36
C GLN A 321 -17.84 13.18 -0.30
N PHE A 322 -18.05 13.49 0.97
CA PHE A 322 -17.06 13.18 2.01
C PHE A 322 -16.93 11.68 2.25
N ASN A 323 -15.77 11.12 1.89
CA ASN A 323 -15.40 9.76 2.28
C ASN A 323 -14.62 9.78 3.62
N GLY A 324 -15.28 10.29 4.66
CA GLY A 324 -14.72 10.45 6.01
C GLY A 324 -13.83 11.68 6.21
N ILE A 325 -12.84 11.92 5.33
CA ILE A 325 -11.80 12.95 5.51
C ILE A 325 -11.54 13.87 4.31
N TRP A 326 -12.00 13.47 3.13
CA TRP A 326 -11.72 14.17 1.88
C TRP A 326 -13.00 14.30 1.05
N SER A 327 -13.11 15.40 0.31
CA SER A 327 -14.21 15.67 -0.62
C SER A 327 -13.70 16.40 -1.86
N ARG A 328 -14.28 16.08 -3.02
CA ARG A 328 -14.05 16.81 -4.26
C ARG A 328 -15.21 17.78 -4.49
N ASN A 329 -14.94 19.05 -4.31
CA ASN A 329 -15.97 20.09 -4.36
C ASN A 329 -16.23 20.56 -5.80
N ILE A 330 -15.18 20.58 -6.62
CA ILE A 330 -15.25 20.91 -8.06
C ILE A 330 -14.39 19.92 -8.84
N LEU A 331 -14.90 19.45 -9.99
CA LEU A 331 -14.15 18.71 -11.00
C LEU A 331 -14.44 19.30 -12.37
N ILE A 332 -13.40 19.77 -13.08
CA ILE A 332 -13.50 20.22 -14.46
C ILE A 332 -12.56 19.37 -15.30
N SER A 333 -13.13 18.42 -16.04
CA SER A 333 -12.39 17.62 -17.02
C SER A 333 -12.06 18.44 -18.27
N ILE A 334 -10.82 18.32 -18.73
CA ILE A 334 -10.33 18.94 -19.97
C ILE A 334 -10.13 17.87 -21.04
N ILE A 335 -9.51 16.75 -20.68
CA ILE A 335 -9.36 15.55 -21.52
C ILE A 335 -9.74 14.35 -20.66
N GLY A 336 -10.62 13.49 -21.20
CA GLY A 336 -11.05 12.27 -20.51
C GLY A 336 -11.64 12.52 -19.11
N TYR A 337 -11.98 11.46 -18.40
CA TYR A 337 -12.28 11.56 -16.98
C TYR A 337 -11.00 11.26 -16.20
N LEU A 338 -10.49 12.25 -15.45
CA LEU A 338 -9.23 12.20 -14.70
C LEU A 338 -7.94 12.06 -15.53
N ASP A 339 -7.99 12.02 -16.86
CA ASP A 339 -6.80 12.04 -17.72
C ASP A 339 -6.12 13.42 -17.73
N LEU A 340 -6.91 14.50 -17.76
CA LEU A 340 -6.50 15.87 -17.44
C LEU A 340 -7.69 16.62 -16.84
N CYS A 341 -7.59 17.02 -15.59
CA CYS A 341 -8.63 17.82 -14.94
C CYS A 341 -8.07 18.84 -13.94
N ILE A 342 -8.92 19.82 -13.63
CA ILE A 342 -8.73 20.78 -12.53
C ILE A 342 -9.73 20.43 -11.44
N THR A 343 -9.28 20.35 -10.20
CA THR A 343 -10.14 20.09 -9.04
C THR A 343 -10.02 21.19 -8.00
N LEU A 344 -11.13 21.45 -7.29
CA LEU A 344 -11.11 22.11 -5.98
C LEU A 344 -11.46 21.01 -4.97
N GLU A 345 -10.49 20.64 -4.14
CA GLU A 345 -10.64 19.56 -3.18
C GLU A 345 -10.55 20.08 -1.75
N GLN A 346 -11.12 19.28 -0.85
CA GLN A 346 -11.14 19.54 0.57
C GLN A 346 -10.56 18.35 1.32
N ASN A 347 -9.63 18.60 2.25
CA ASN A 347 -9.02 17.58 3.09
C ASN A 347 -8.88 18.08 4.53
N ILE A 348 -9.43 17.33 5.49
CA ILE A 348 -9.46 17.72 6.91
C ILE A 348 -8.19 17.33 7.69
N TYR A 349 -7.23 16.62 7.08
CA TYR A 349 -5.94 16.29 7.71
C TYR A 349 -4.88 17.38 7.53
N ILE A 350 -5.04 18.24 6.53
CA ILE A 350 -4.03 19.25 6.20
C ILE A 350 -4.19 20.40 7.19
N VAL A 351 -3.33 20.41 8.21
CA VAL A 351 -3.45 21.24 9.41
C VAL A 351 -3.48 22.73 9.11
N ASP A 352 -2.80 23.17 8.05
CA ASP A 352 -2.67 24.60 7.70
C ASP A 352 -3.74 25.08 6.70
N TYR A 353 -4.26 24.19 5.84
CA TYR A 353 -5.19 24.55 4.77
C TYR A 353 -6.11 23.39 4.40
N HIS A 354 -7.42 23.57 4.54
CA HIS A 354 -8.38 22.52 4.22
C HIS A 354 -8.83 22.49 2.75
N LEU A 355 -8.59 23.56 1.98
CA LEU A 355 -9.01 23.67 0.57
C LEU A 355 -7.81 23.91 -0.34
N PHE A 356 -7.84 23.30 -1.52
CA PHE A 356 -6.75 23.44 -2.48
C PHE A 356 -7.21 23.16 -3.92
N ILE A 357 -6.63 23.90 -4.87
CA ILE A 357 -6.77 23.62 -6.30
C ILE A 357 -5.71 22.62 -6.71
N ASN A 358 -6.07 21.59 -7.48
CA ASN A 358 -5.11 20.67 -8.10
C ASN A 358 -5.27 20.60 -9.61
N ILE A 359 -4.16 20.30 -10.28
CA ILE A 359 -4.13 19.80 -11.65
C ILE A 359 -3.74 18.32 -11.59
N ILE A 360 -4.63 17.46 -12.07
CA ILE A 360 -4.42 16.01 -12.15
C ILE A 360 -4.24 15.64 -13.61
N ALA A 361 -3.24 14.82 -13.90
CA ALA A 361 -2.96 14.34 -15.24
C ALA A 361 -2.37 12.92 -15.25
N ASN A 362 -2.67 12.14 -16.28
CA ASN A 362 -1.97 10.87 -16.52
C ASN A 362 -0.50 11.09 -16.92
N ASN A 363 0.32 10.03 -16.84
CA ASN A 363 1.78 10.13 -17.00
C ASN A 363 2.22 10.83 -18.29
N ASN A 364 1.52 10.61 -19.41
CA ASN A 364 1.88 11.21 -20.70
C ASN A 364 1.64 12.73 -20.71
N ILE A 365 0.49 13.17 -20.20
CA ILE A 365 0.12 14.59 -20.14
C ILE A 365 0.92 15.32 -19.06
N ALA A 366 1.15 14.66 -17.92
CA ALA A 366 1.91 15.20 -16.80
C ALA A 366 3.30 15.69 -17.23
N ASN A 367 4.00 14.95 -18.09
CA ASN A 367 5.31 15.37 -18.61
C ASN A 367 5.21 16.66 -19.44
N LYS A 368 4.22 16.77 -20.33
CA LYS A 368 3.97 17.98 -21.12
C LYS A 368 3.65 19.19 -20.25
N LEU A 369 2.93 19.01 -19.14
CA LEU A 369 2.62 20.10 -18.21
C LEU A 369 3.87 20.65 -17.49
N ARG A 370 4.91 19.83 -17.32
CA ARG A 370 6.18 20.22 -16.67
C ARG A 370 7.14 20.96 -17.61
N GLU A 371 6.85 20.98 -18.90
CA GLU A 371 7.67 21.65 -19.90
C GLU A 371 7.37 23.16 -20.00
N GLU A 372 8.37 23.94 -20.39
CA GLU A 372 8.19 25.35 -20.72
C GLU A 372 7.57 25.51 -22.12
N PRO A 373 6.69 26.51 -22.34
CA PRO A 373 6.33 27.59 -21.41
C PRO A 373 5.15 27.27 -20.46
N ILE A 374 4.54 26.09 -20.58
CA ILE A 374 3.29 25.72 -19.89
C ILE A 374 3.46 25.79 -18.37
N LYS A 375 4.56 25.22 -17.85
CA LYS A 375 4.90 25.25 -16.43
C LYS A 375 4.92 26.68 -15.88
N THR A 376 5.58 27.61 -16.57
CA THR A 376 5.65 29.01 -16.13
C THR A 376 4.28 29.69 -16.16
N GLU A 377 3.45 29.41 -17.16
CA GLU A 377 2.10 29.99 -17.27
C GLU A 377 1.16 29.49 -16.16
N ILE A 378 1.18 28.18 -15.87
CA ILE A 378 0.46 27.59 -14.72
C ILE A 378 0.94 28.22 -13.41
N GLY A 379 2.26 28.30 -13.22
CA GLY A 379 2.86 28.90 -12.03
C GLY A 379 2.44 30.36 -11.83
N LYS A 380 2.30 31.15 -12.90
CA LYS A 380 1.80 32.53 -12.80
C LYS A 380 0.34 32.60 -12.35
N ILE A 381 -0.53 31.73 -12.87
CA ILE A 381 -1.95 31.69 -12.49
C ILE A 381 -2.09 31.27 -11.02
N LEU A 382 -1.37 30.22 -10.61
CA LEU A 382 -1.44 29.71 -9.25
C LEU A 382 -0.68 30.58 -8.24
N GLY A 383 0.28 31.39 -8.69
CA GLY A 383 1.07 32.28 -7.84
C GLY A 383 2.28 31.56 -7.24
N LYS A 384 3.21 31.15 -8.11
CA LYS A 384 4.41 30.34 -7.81
C LYS A 384 5.27 30.88 -6.68
N ASP A 385 5.31 32.19 -6.48
CA ASP A 385 6.09 32.84 -5.42
C ASP A 385 5.42 32.71 -4.04
N SER A 386 4.21 32.16 -3.97
CA SER A 386 3.52 31.87 -2.71
C SER A 386 4.01 30.56 -2.09
N ASN A 387 4.21 30.56 -0.77
CA ASN A 387 4.44 29.34 0.01
C ASN A 387 3.27 28.33 -0.04
N LYS A 388 2.09 28.77 -0.52
CA LYS A 388 0.89 27.95 -0.74
C LYS A 388 0.93 27.16 -2.06
N TYR A 389 1.89 27.44 -2.96
CA TYR A 389 2.05 26.73 -4.21
C TYR A 389 3.00 25.55 -4.06
N LYS A 390 2.65 24.39 -4.63
CA LYS A 390 3.48 23.19 -4.66
C LYS A 390 3.47 22.56 -6.06
N GLU A 391 4.58 21.92 -6.39
CA GLU A 391 4.76 21.11 -7.59
C GLU A 391 4.96 19.65 -7.16
N ASP A 392 4.39 18.71 -7.92
CA ASP A 392 4.60 17.26 -7.76
C ASP A 392 4.32 16.72 -6.34
N GLU A 393 3.15 17.06 -5.80
CA GLU A 393 2.69 16.47 -4.53
C GLU A 393 2.22 15.01 -4.72
N ASP A 394 2.27 14.24 -3.63
CA ASP A 394 1.83 12.85 -3.60
C ASP A 394 0.40 12.70 -4.17
N ARG A 395 0.12 11.56 -4.82
CA ARG A 395 -1.19 11.18 -5.44
C ARG A 395 -1.47 11.75 -6.84
N GLY A 396 -0.43 12.14 -7.59
CA GLY A 396 -0.59 12.55 -9.00
C GLY A 396 -1.06 13.99 -9.17
N TYR A 397 -0.88 14.82 -8.14
CA TYR A 397 -1.10 16.26 -8.19
C TYR A 397 0.13 16.93 -8.78
N ILE A 398 0.03 17.39 -10.02
CA ILE A 398 1.16 17.99 -10.74
C ILE A 398 1.44 19.39 -10.18
N TYR A 399 0.38 20.15 -9.94
CA TYR A 399 0.43 21.49 -9.37
C TYR A 399 -0.70 21.68 -8.37
N THR A 400 -0.35 22.18 -7.18
CA THR A 400 -1.29 22.45 -6.08
C THR A 400 -1.21 23.91 -5.66
N LEU A 401 -2.36 24.51 -5.36
CA LEU A 401 -2.45 25.77 -4.62
C LEU A 401 -3.37 25.62 -3.42
N TYR A 402 -2.81 25.76 -2.22
CA TYR A 402 -3.57 25.82 -0.97
C TYR A 402 -4.30 27.16 -0.80
N ILE A 403 -5.51 27.11 -0.24
CA ILE A 403 -6.41 28.27 -0.13
C ILE A 403 -6.59 28.65 1.36
N ASP A 404 -6.34 29.92 1.64
CA ASP A 404 -6.64 30.57 2.91
C ASP A 404 -7.99 31.27 2.79
N ILE A 405 -9.06 30.65 3.30
CA ILE A 405 -10.43 31.17 3.12
C ILE A 405 -10.67 32.52 3.80
N GLU A 406 -9.79 32.95 4.71
CA GLU A 406 -9.87 34.26 5.37
C GLU A 406 -9.27 35.37 4.50
N LYS A 407 -8.28 35.04 3.65
CA LYS A 407 -7.54 36.01 2.83
C LYS A 407 -7.91 35.97 1.36
N ASP A 408 -8.08 34.78 0.81
CA ASP A 408 -8.29 34.55 -0.62
C ASP A 408 -9.78 34.67 -0.94
N LYS A 409 -10.19 35.50 -1.90
CA LYS A 409 -11.62 35.67 -2.20
C LYS A 409 -12.15 34.55 -3.12
N PRO A 410 -13.38 34.05 -2.91
CA PRO A 410 -13.94 32.99 -3.77
C PRO A 410 -13.93 33.31 -5.26
N LYS A 411 -14.17 34.58 -5.63
CA LYS A 411 -14.12 35.02 -7.04
C LYS A 411 -12.72 34.95 -7.64
N GLU A 412 -11.69 35.27 -6.87
CA GLU A 412 -10.29 35.21 -7.32
C GLU A 412 -9.88 33.75 -7.53
N ILE A 413 -10.25 32.85 -6.61
CA ILE A 413 -10.03 31.40 -6.75
C ILE A 413 -10.79 30.85 -7.96
N GLY A 414 -12.06 31.22 -8.13
CA GLY A 414 -12.85 30.83 -9.29
C GLY A 414 -12.24 31.32 -10.61
N GLN A 415 -11.68 32.54 -10.62
CA GLN A 415 -10.98 33.07 -11.79
C GLN A 415 -9.72 32.26 -12.11
N LYS A 416 -8.91 31.90 -11.10
CA LYS A 416 -7.74 31.03 -11.30
C LYS A 416 -8.12 29.69 -11.95
N ILE A 417 -9.20 29.06 -11.49
CA ILE A 417 -9.70 27.80 -12.08
C ILE A 417 -10.10 28.00 -13.55
N ILE A 418 -10.77 29.11 -13.87
CA ILE A 418 -11.17 29.45 -15.24
C ILE A 418 -9.94 29.70 -16.14
N ASP A 419 -8.96 30.45 -15.64
CA ASP A 419 -7.74 30.77 -16.37
C ASP A 419 -6.93 29.51 -16.66
N LEU A 420 -6.81 28.62 -15.67
CA LEU A 420 -6.21 27.29 -15.86
C LEU A 420 -6.96 26.48 -16.92
N TYR A 421 -8.29 26.44 -16.88
CA TYR A 421 -9.07 25.70 -17.87
C TYR A 421 -8.82 26.20 -19.29
N ASN A 422 -8.84 27.52 -19.49
CA ASN A 422 -8.62 28.10 -20.81
C ASN A 422 -7.20 27.82 -21.31
N LEU A 423 -6.20 28.00 -20.44
CA LEU A 423 -4.79 27.72 -20.75
C LEU A 423 -4.60 26.26 -21.16
N LEU A 424 -5.06 25.32 -20.34
CA LEU A 424 -4.85 23.90 -20.57
C LEU A 424 -5.63 23.40 -21.79
N LYS A 425 -6.85 23.91 -22.00
CA LYS A 425 -7.61 23.61 -23.20
C LYS A 425 -6.87 24.10 -24.45
N GLU A 426 -6.32 25.31 -24.44
CA GLU A 426 -5.56 25.84 -25.58
C GLU A 426 -4.27 25.06 -25.84
N LYS A 427 -3.44 24.83 -24.81
CA LYS A 427 -2.08 24.29 -24.98
C LYS A 427 -2.00 22.76 -25.09
N ILE A 428 -3.00 22.04 -24.60
CA ILE A 428 -2.96 20.56 -24.55
C ILE A 428 -3.90 19.91 -25.56
N THR A 429 -5.02 20.54 -25.93
CA THR A 429 -5.96 19.99 -26.92
C THR A 429 -5.67 20.41 -28.36
N GLN A 430 -4.69 21.29 -28.56
CA GLN A 430 -3.97 21.51 -29.82
C GLN A 430 -2.76 20.59 -29.89
#